data_AF-A0A7Y9PGS0-F1
#
_entry.id   AF-A0A7Y9PGS0-F1
#
_cell.length_a   1.000
_cell.length_b   1.000
_cell.length_c   1.000
_cell.angle_alpha   90.00
_cell.angle_beta   90.00
_cell.angle_gamma   90.00
#
_symmetry.space_group_name_H-M   'P 1'
#
loop_
_entity.id
_entity.type
_entity.pdbx_description
1 polymer ?
#
loop_
_entity_poly.entity_id
_entity_poly.type
_entity_poly.pdbx_seq_one_letter_code
_entity_poly.pdbx_strand_id
1 'polypeptide(L)'
;MSVVLFASMIYCMVVGTALFAQAPVSQTQERERATTLAKATAVRDAFVARIRADGFSCPIPVPTILVEDVPSFGQYDNKTNVIRTSDWTLLNPQERAFFFRLAGPGAKETDVRTMFDKATHGWIFIHELGHWWQACRNVNSNSGPYQVEFGADRISLAYWREVDPSVVDTMMPIFRSVFDHSPNPVPAGEDMEAYFNKHYQELGPSPAYPWFQSRMNLAAYEEKPAPTFAQSLLNLLEK
;
A
#
# COMPACT_ATOMS: atom_id res chain seq x y z
N MET A 1 -1.12 -27.24 56.90
CA MET A 1 -1.02 -28.71 56.75
C MET A 1 -1.36 -29.06 55.31
N SER A 2 -0.46 -29.82 54.69
CA SER A 2 -0.63 -30.76 53.58
C SER A 2 -1.13 -30.27 52.21
N VAL A 3 -0.12 -30.15 51.34
CA VAL A 3 -0.03 -30.55 49.92
C VAL A 3 -0.71 -31.91 49.65
N VAL A 4 -1.26 -32.13 48.44
CA VAL A 4 -0.98 -33.29 47.55
C VAL A 4 -1.85 -33.28 46.26
N LEU A 5 -1.12 -33.21 45.14
CA LEU A 5 -1.24 -33.79 43.79
C LEU A 5 -2.59 -34.05 43.09
N PHE A 6 -2.69 -33.59 41.84
CA PHE A 6 -3.21 -34.38 40.72
C PHE A 6 -2.33 -34.26 39.47
N ALA A 7 -2.28 -35.35 38.73
CA ALA A 7 -1.19 -35.79 37.86
C ALA A 7 -1.20 -35.18 36.45
N SER A 8 0.01 -35.05 35.91
CA SER A 8 0.33 -34.69 34.53
C SER A 8 -0.02 -35.79 33.54
N MET A 9 -0.81 -35.48 32.51
CA MET A 9 -0.87 -36.25 31.26
C MET A 9 0.01 -35.56 30.22
N ILE A 10 1.15 -36.17 29.90
CA ILE A 10 2.03 -35.77 28.80
C ILE A 10 1.44 -36.36 27.52
N TYR A 11 0.89 -35.50 26.66
CA TYR A 11 0.45 -35.86 25.31
C TYR A 11 1.62 -35.61 24.36
N CYS A 12 2.36 -36.66 24.01
CA CYS A 12 3.36 -36.61 22.94
C CYS A 12 2.64 -36.56 21.58
N MET A 13 2.29 -35.37 21.09
CA MET A 13 2.01 -35.18 19.66
C MET A 13 3.33 -35.07 18.91
N VAL A 14 3.71 -36.14 18.24
CA VAL A 14 4.69 -36.08 17.16
C VAL A 14 4.02 -35.37 15.99
N VAL A 15 4.21 -34.05 15.89
CA VAL A 15 3.83 -33.28 14.71
C VAL A 15 4.84 -33.62 13.62
N GLY A 16 4.47 -34.54 12.73
CA GLY A 16 5.21 -34.76 11.49
C GLY A 16 5.12 -33.51 10.62
N THR A 17 6.19 -32.73 10.54
CA THR A 17 6.30 -31.63 9.58
C THR A 17 6.45 -32.21 8.19
N ALA A 18 5.33 -32.41 7.49
CA ALA A 18 5.36 -32.65 6.05
C ALA A 18 5.90 -31.39 5.38
N LEU A 19 7.16 -31.45 4.93
CA LEU A 19 7.74 -30.48 4.01
C LEU A 19 6.99 -30.61 2.68
N PHE A 20 5.91 -29.85 2.50
CA PHE A 20 5.29 -29.70 1.19
C PHE A 20 6.25 -28.92 0.30
N ALA A 21 6.87 -29.61 -0.66
CA ALA A 21 7.61 -28.95 -1.72
C ALA A 21 6.65 -28.01 -2.47
N GLN A 22 6.94 -26.72 -2.46
CA GLN A 22 6.21 -25.76 -3.27
C GLN A 22 6.36 -26.15 -4.74
N ALA A 23 5.24 -26.18 -5.48
CA ALA A 23 5.27 -26.45 -6.90
C ALA A 23 6.15 -25.38 -7.60
N PRO A 24 6.97 -25.77 -8.59
CA PRO A 24 7.78 -24.81 -9.33
C PRO A 24 6.90 -23.74 -9.98
N VAL A 25 7.34 -22.49 -9.93
CA VAL A 25 6.67 -21.37 -10.60
C VAL A 25 6.64 -21.65 -12.10
N SER A 26 5.49 -21.44 -12.74
CA SER A 26 5.39 -21.66 -14.19
C SER A 26 6.16 -20.60 -14.97
N GLN A 27 6.68 -20.95 -16.15
CA GLN A 27 7.35 -19.98 -17.06
C GLN A 27 6.45 -18.78 -17.43
N THR A 28 5.12 -18.96 -17.42
CA THR A 28 4.19 -17.87 -17.65
C THR A 28 4.18 -16.89 -16.47
N GLN A 29 4.11 -17.39 -15.24
CA GLN A 29 4.21 -16.56 -14.05
C GLN A 29 5.56 -15.84 -13.95
N GLU A 30 6.67 -16.48 -14.32
CA GLU A 30 7.99 -15.83 -14.36
C GLU A 30 8.00 -14.66 -15.36
N ARG A 31 7.41 -14.83 -16.54
CA ARG A 31 7.30 -13.77 -17.56
C ARG A 31 6.39 -12.63 -17.12
N GLU A 32 5.25 -12.93 -16.48
CA GLU A 32 4.35 -11.91 -15.93
C GLU A 32 5.06 -11.10 -14.83
N ARG A 33 5.72 -11.76 -13.88
CA ARG A 33 6.52 -11.08 -12.84
C ARG A 33 7.64 -10.22 -13.41
N ALA A 34 8.38 -10.71 -14.42
CA ALA A 34 9.41 -9.93 -15.09
C ALA A 34 8.84 -8.69 -15.79
N THR A 35 7.66 -8.82 -16.39
CA THR A 35 6.94 -7.70 -17.03
C THR A 35 6.52 -6.67 -15.98
N THR A 36 5.96 -7.12 -14.85
CA THR A 36 5.58 -6.27 -13.73
C THR A 36 6.79 -5.54 -13.13
N LEU A 37 7.92 -6.23 -12.94
CA LEU A 37 9.17 -5.62 -12.47
C LEU A 37 9.67 -4.54 -13.43
N ALA A 38 9.65 -4.79 -14.74
CA ALA A 38 10.08 -3.82 -15.74
C ALA A 38 9.20 -2.57 -15.75
N LYS A 39 7.86 -2.73 -15.66
CA LYS A 39 6.92 -1.62 -15.54
C LYS A 39 7.16 -0.81 -14.26
N ALA A 40 7.22 -1.46 -13.10
CA ALA A 40 7.46 -0.82 -11.81
C ALA A 40 8.80 -0.07 -11.80
N THR A 41 9.84 -0.65 -12.41
CA THR A 41 11.14 -0.01 -12.60
C THR A 41 11.01 1.28 -13.42
N ALA A 42 10.29 1.25 -14.54
CA ALA A 42 10.07 2.45 -15.35
C ALA A 42 9.30 3.54 -14.60
N VAL A 43 8.26 3.18 -13.83
CA VAL A 43 7.48 4.12 -13.01
C VAL A 43 8.37 4.76 -11.92
N ARG A 44 9.16 3.96 -11.20
CA ARG A 44 10.12 4.45 -10.21
C ARG A 44 11.11 5.42 -10.83
N ASP A 45 11.70 5.06 -11.96
CA ASP A 45 12.73 5.88 -12.60
C ASP A 45 12.14 7.21 -13.10
N ALA A 46 10.90 7.20 -13.61
CA ALA A 46 10.16 8.41 -13.97
C ALA A 46 9.88 9.31 -12.76
N PHE A 47 9.43 8.73 -11.64
CA PHE A 47 9.21 9.45 -10.38
C PHE A 47 10.51 10.10 -9.86
N VAL A 48 11.61 9.35 -9.85
CA VAL A 48 12.94 9.86 -9.45
C VAL A 48 13.43 10.96 -10.40
N ALA A 49 13.24 10.78 -11.71
CA ALA A 49 13.60 11.80 -12.69
C ALA A 49 12.79 13.09 -12.46
N ARG A 50 11.51 12.97 -12.11
CA ARG A 50 10.66 14.12 -11.81
C ARG A 50 11.13 14.88 -10.57
N ILE A 51 11.44 14.17 -9.48
CA ILE A 51 12.03 14.76 -8.26
C ILE A 51 13.29 15.58 -8.60
N ARG A 52 14.18 15.01 -9.43
CA ARG A 52 15.42 15.69 -9.86
C ARG A 52 15.15 16.90 -10.74
N ALA A 53 14.16 16.81 -11.64
CA ALA A 53 13.75 17.92 -12.49
C ALA A 53 13.22 19.11 -11.68
N ASP A 54 12.56 18.83 -10.55
CA ASP A 54 12.10 19.84 -9.59
C ASP A 54 13.22 20.34 -8.65
N GLY A 55 14.48 19.94 -8.88
CA GLY A 55 15.66 20.43 -8.16
C GLY A 55 15.98 19.69 -6.86
N PHE A 56 15.27 18.60 -6.57
CA PHE A 56 15.45 17.83 -5.35
C PHE A 56 16.44 16.67 -5.52
N SER A 57 17.06 16.26 -4.43
CA SER A 57 17.94 15.09 -4.35
C SER A 57 17.63 14.25 -3.12
N CYS A 58 17.87 12.94 -3.18
CA CYS A 58 17.71 12.02 -2.06
C CYS A 58 19.09 11.51 -1.59
N PRO A 59 19.39 11.54 -0.27
CA PRO A 59 20.68 11.08 0.27
C PRO A 59 20.78 9.56 0.37
N ILE A 60 19.66 8.83 0.25
CA ILE A 60 19.64 7.37 0.19
C ILE A 60 19.48 6.90 -1.27
N PRO A 61 19.97 5.70 -1.61
CA PRO A 61 19.82 5.16 -2.95
C PRO A 61 18.34 5.03 -3.37
N VAL A 62 18.11 5.04 -4.67
CA VAL A 62 16.82 4.67 -5.27
C VAL A 62 16.46 3.23 -4.83
N PRO A 63 15.22 2.95 -4.42
CA PRO A 63 14.88 1.65 -3.84
C PRO A 63 14.89 0.55 -4.88
N THR A 64 15.28 -0.65 -4.48
CA THR A 64 15.11 -1.85 -5.30
C THR A 64 13.65 -2.30 -5.27
N ILE A 65 13.23 -3.06 -6.29
CA ILE A 65 11.86 -3.53 -6.41
C ILE A 65 11.84 -5.05 -6.34
N LEU A 66 10.95 -5.60 -5.52
CA LEU A 66 10.69 -7.03 -5.40
C LEU A 66 9.22 -7.30 -5.76
N VAL A 67 9.00 -8.20 -6.73
CA VAL A 67 7.65 -8.63 -7.12
C VAL A 67 7.32 -9.93 -6.38
N GLU A 68 6.49 -9.84 -5.36
CA GLU A 68 6.11 -10.94 -4.48
C GLU A 68 4.67 -10.78 -3.96
N ASP A 69 4.15 -11.83 -3.32
CA ASP A 69 2.88 -11.73 -2.63
C ASP A 69 3.07 -10.88 -1.37
N VAL A 70 2.55 -9.66 -1.38
CA VAL A 70 2.72 -8.67 -0.32
C VAL A 70 1.35 -8.17 0.14
N PRO A 71 1.11 -8.06 1.46
CA PRO A 71 -0.13 -7.52 1.99
C PRO A 71 -0.45 -6.14 1.40
N SER A 72 -1.72 -5.87 1.13
CA SER A 72 -2.19 -4.60 0.55
C SER A 72 -1.53 -4.24 -0.79
N PHE A 73 -0.90 -5.21 -1.46
CA PHE A 73 -0.33 -5.12 -2.81
C PHE A 73 0.91 -4.23 -2.96
N GLY A 74 1.35 -3.53 -1.91
CA GLY A 74 2.53 -2.69 -1.90
C GLY A 74 3.10 -2.50 -0.48
N GLN A 75 4.42 -2.36 -0.39
CA GLN A 75 5.10 -2.00 0.87
C GLN A 75 6.50 -1.45 0.61
N TYR A 76 6.84 -0.29 1.17
CA TYR A 76 8.20 0.19 1.32
C TYR A 76 8.80 -0.23 2.68
N ASP A 77 9.97 -0.85 2.64
CA ASP A 77 10.76 -1.18 3.82
C ASP A 77 11.98 -0.26 3.92
N ASN A 78 11.93 0.67 4.86
CA ASN A 78 12.99 1.65 5.08
C ASN A 78 14.31 1.05 5.59
N LYS A 79 14.30 -0.14 6.19
CA LYS A 79 15.51 -0.79 6.71
C LYS A 79 16.33 -1.41 5.59
N THR A 80 15.64 -2.00 4.61
CA THR A 80 16.28 -2.68 3.47
C THR A 80 16.28 -1.84 2.20
N ASN A 81 15.56 -0.72 2.19
CA ASN A 81 15.34 0.16 1.05
C ASN A 81 14.76 -0.59 -0.17
N VAL A 82 13.75 -1.42 0.10
CA VAL A 82 13.06 -2.27 -0.89
C VAL A 82 11.59 -1.83 -0.97
N ILE A 83 11.09 -1.66 -2.19
CA ILE A 83 9.65 -1.64 -2.46
C ILE A 83 9.21 -3.02 -2.91
N ARG A 84 8.23 -3.57 -2.21
CA ARG A 84 7.53 -4.80 -2.58
C ARG A 84 6.25 -4.43 -3.31
N THR A 85 5.94 -5.14 -4.38
CA THR A 85 4.68 -5.00 -5.12
C THR A 85 4.19 -6.38 -5.53
N SER A 86 2.88 -6.52 -5.68
CA SER A 86 2.28 -7.77 -6.16
C SER A 86 2.17 -7.82 -7.69
N ASP A 87 1.79 -8.98 -8.22
CA ASP A 87 1.43 -9.23 -9.61
C ASP A 87 0.07 -9.94 -9.63
N TRP A 88 -0.74 -9.74 -10.68
CA TRP A 88 -2.08 -10.34 -10.77
C TRP A 88 -2.09 -11.86 -10.55
N THR A 89 -1.06 -12.57 -11.00
CA THR A 89 -0.95 -14.01 -10.82
C THR A 89 -0.72 -14.46 -9.38
N LEU A 90 -0.22 -13.56 -8.54
CA LEU A 90 0.06 -13.81 -7.12
C LEU A 90 -1.18 -13.63 -6.25
N LEU A 91 -2.17 -12.87 -6.72
CA LEU A 91 -3.38 -12.60 -5.95
C LEU A 91 -4.13 -13.88 -5.64
N ASN A 92 -4.48 -14.04 -4.36
CA ASN A 92 -5.35 -15.09 -3.89
C ASN A 92 -6.81 -14.85 -4.35
N PRO A 93 -7.70 -15.86 -4.24
CA PRO A 93 -9.08 -15.72 -4.72
C PRO A 93 -9.87 -14.57 -4.09
N GLN A 94 -9.62 -14.22 -2.83
CA GLN A 94 -10.33 -13.14 -2.13
C GLN A 94 -9.90 -11.77 -2.64
N GLU A 95 -8.60 -11.59 -2.90
CA GLU A 95 -8.03 -10.37 -3.48
C GLU A 95 -8.52 -10.16 -4.91
N ARG A 96 -8.53 -11.20 -5.75
CA ARG A 96 -9.12 -11.09 -7.09
C ARG A 96 -10.60 -10.71 -7.00
N ALA A 97 -11.36 -11.36 -6.12
CA ALA A 97 -12.77 -11.06 -5.92
C ALA A 97 -13.01 -9.61 -5.45
N PHE A 98 -12.08 -9.01 -4.70
CA PHE A 98 -12.14 -7.59 -4.35
C PHE A 98 -12.12 -6.70 -5.60
N PHE A 99 -11.18 -6.90 -6.52
CA PHE A 99 -11.13 -6.13 -7.76
C PHE A 99 -12.33 -6.37 -8.67
N PHE A 100 -12.87 -7.59 -8.73
CA PHE A 100 -14.13 -7.87 -9.44
C PHE A 100 -15.31 -7.10 -8.83
N ARG A 101 -15.40 -7.00 -7.49
CA ARG A 101 -16.45 -6.20 -6.82
C ARG A 101 -16.31 -4.72 -7.14
N LEU A 102 -15.08 -4.19 -7.19
CA LEU A 102 -14.82 -2.81 -7.56
C LEU A 102 -15.20 -2.51 -9.02
N ALA A 103 -14.89 -3.44 -9.94
CA ALA A 103 -15.24 -3.29 -11.36
C ALA A 103 -16.74 -3.43 -11.64
N GLY A 104 -17.48 -4.06 -10.73
CA GLY A 104 -18.94 -4.17 -10.78
C GLY A 104 -19.44 -5.39 -11.57
N PRO A 105 -20.77 -5.61 -11.56
CA PRO A 105 -21.38 -6.77 -12.21
C PRO A 105 -21.11 -6.82 -13.72
N GLY A 106 -20.73 -7.98 -14.24
CA GLY A 106 -20.49 -8.19 -15.66
C GLY A 106 -19.11 -7.76 -16.18
N ALA A 107 -18.22 -7.28 -15.29
CA ALA A 107 -16.84 -6.95 -15.66
C ALA A 107 -16.08 -8.17 -16.21
N LYS A 108 -15.35 -7.96 -17.31
CA LYS A 108 -14.47 -8.99 -17.89
C LYS A 108 -13.14 -9.00 -17.15
N GLU A 109 -12.46 -10.14 -17.10
CA GLU A 109 -11.14 -10.23 -16.44
C GLU A 109 -10.14 -9.21 -16.99
N THR A 110 -10.20 -8.88 -18.28
CA THR A 110 -9.35 -7.84 -18.90
C THR A 110 -9.56 -6.47 -18.27
N ASP A 111 -10.80 -6.11 -17.96
CA ASP A 111 -11.16 -4.82 -17.37
C ASP A 111 -10.70 -4.77 -15.91
N VAL A 112 -10.89 -5.88 -15.19
CA VAL A 112 -10.46 -6.03 -13.79
C VAL A 112 -8.94 -6.00 -13.67
N ARG A 113 -8.21 -6.68 -14.56
CA ARG A 113 -6.74 -6.61 -14.62
C ARG A 113 -6.25 -5.20 -14.92
N THR A 114 -6.95 -4.45 -15.77
CA THR A 114 -6.63 -3.04 -16.06
C THR A 114 -6.83 -2.16 -14.84
N MET A 115 -7.92 -2.38 -14.08
CA MET A 115 -8.15 -1.70 -12.80
C MET A 115 -7.07 -2.06 -11.77
N PHE A 116 -6.69 -3.33 -11.67
CA PHE A 116 -5.60 -3.78 -10.81
C PHE A 116 -4.28 -3.09 -11.19
N ASP A 117 -3.91 -3.03 -12.47
CA ASP A 117 -2.67 -2.40 -12.92
C ASP A 117 -2.65 -0.90 -12.54
N LYS A 118 -3.77 -0.18 -12.74
CA LYS A 118 -3.89 1.24 -12.35
C LYS A 118 -3.84 1.44 -10.82
N ALA A 119 -4.53 0.62 -10.05
CA ALA A 119 -4.58 0.74 -8.60
C ALA A 119 -3.24 0.34 -7.95
N THR A 120 -2.76 -0.87 -8.25
CA THR A 120 -1.58 -1.46 -7.62
C THR A 120 -0.28 -0.87 -8.18
N HIS A 121 -0.05 -0.99 -9.48
CA HIS A 121 1.21 -0.56 -10.10
C HIS A 121 1.26 0.94 -10.40
N GLY A 122 0.11 1.61 -10.37
CA GLY A 122 -0.01 3.07 -10.46
C GLY A 122 -0.06 3.72 -9.08
N TRP A 123 -1.23 3.67 -8.43
CA TRP A 123 -1.48 4.43 -7.19
C TRP A 123 -0.65 3.95 -6.00
N ILE A 124 -0.79 2.67 -5.63
CA ILE A 124 -0.13 2.09 -4.45
C ILE A 124 1.39 2.14 -4.64
N PHE A 125 1.90 1.81 -5.82
CA PHE A 125 3.33 1.86 -6.06
C PHE A 125 3.95 3.27 -5.91
N ILE A 126 3.25 4.32 -6.38
CA ILE A 126 3.71 5.70 -6.15
C ILE A 126 3.57 6.10 -4.67
N HIS A 127 2.54 5.62 -3.96
CA HIS A 127 2.44 5.80 -2.50
C HIS A 127 3.67 5.27 -1.77
N GLU A 128 4.10 4.04 -2.10
CA GLU A 128 5.33 3.46 -1.52
C GLU A 128 6.60 4.25 -1.88
N LEU A 129 6.65 4.85 -3.07
CA LEU A 129 7.72 5.79 -3.43
C LEU A 129 7.64 7.11 -2.65
N GLY A 130 6.44 7.52 -2.24
CA GLY A 130 6.22 8.60 -1.28
C GLY A 130 6.86 8.29 0.07
N HIS A 131 6.71 7.07 0.58
CA HIS A 131 7.42 6.63 1.78
C HIS A 131 8.94 6.60 1.62
N TRP A 132 9.45 6.16 0.46
CA TRP A 132 10.88 6.29 0.17
C TRP A 132 11.34 7.75 0.21
N TRP A 133 10.56 8.68 -0.37
CA TRP A 133 10.86 10.11 -0.31
C TRP A 133 10.84 10.66 1.12
N GLN A 134 9.88 10.26 1.95
CA GLN A 134 9.84 10.59 3.37
C GLN A 134 11.10 10.09 4.09
N ALA A 135 11.55 8.87 3.79
CA ALA A 135 12.80 8.34 4.31
C ALA A 135 14.02 9.16 3.83
N CYS A 136 14.03 9.65 2.59
CA CYS A 136 15.05 10.58 2.09
C CYS A 136 15.16 11.86 2.94
N ARG A 137 14.08 12.27 3.60
CA ARG A 137 14.02 13.47 4.45
C ARG A 137 14.11 13.17 5.94
N ASN A 138 14.29 11.89 6.31
CA ASN A 138 14.24 11.45 7.70
C ASN A 138 12.95 11.90 8.42
N VAL A 139 11.82 11.82 7.70
CA VAL A 139 10.47 12.01 8.26
C VAL A 139 10.12 10.76 9.08
N ASN A 140 10.89 10.53 10.14
CA ASN A 140 10.91 9.28 10.86
C ASN A 140 10.91 9.61 12.36
N SER A 141 9.88 9.15 13.09
CA SER A 141 9.71 9.06 14.57
C SER A 141 8.92 10.13 15.34
N ASN A 142 8.89 11.40 14.93
CA ASN A 142 8.11 12.41 15.67
C ASN A 142 6.69 12.62 15.14
N SER A 143 6.43 12.16 13.92
CA SER A 143 5.11 12.22 13.30
C SER A 143 4.42 10.87 13.50
N GLY A 144 3.16 10.88 13.95
CA GLY A 144 2.38 9.66 14.11
C GLY A 144 2.16 8.96 12.76
N PRO A 145 1.93 7.63 12.76
CA PRO A 145 1.66 6.84 11.54
C PRO A 145 0.66 7.49 10.57
N TYR A 146 -0.39 8.11 11.08
CA TYR A 146 -1.40 8.80 10.28
C TYR A 146 -0.80 9.87 9.36
N GLN A 147 0.09 10.72 9.88
CA GLN A 147 0.71 11.81 9.12
C GLN A 147 1.71 11.28 8.09
N VAL A 148 2.36 10.16 8.39
CA VAL A 148 3.26 9.48 7.45
C VAL A 148 2.46 8.93 6.26
N GLU A 149 1.38 8.21 6.51
CA GLU A 149 0.49 7.68 5.46
C GLU A 149 -0.17 8.81 4.65
N PHE A 150 -0.72 9.81 5.33
CA PHE A 150 -1.36 10.94 4.67
C PHE A 150 -0.37 11.75 3.81
N GLY A 151 0.88 11.90 4.26
CA GLY A 151 1.93 12.53 3.46
C GLY A 151 2.26 11.75 2.19
N ALA A 152 2.30 10.41 2.25
CA ALA A 152 2.53 9.57 1.08
C ALA A 152 1.35 9.63 0.08
N ASP A 153 0.11 9.65 0.59
CA ASP A 153 -1.10 9.87 -0.21
C ASP A 153 -1.07 11.23 -0.95
N ARG A 154 -0.69 12.31 -0.25
CA ARG A 154 -0.57 13.65 -0.84
C ARG A 154 0.46 13.68 -1.97
N ILE A 155 1.62 13.05 -1.77
CA ILE A 155 2.66 12.91 -2.80
C ILE A 155 2.11 12.15 -4.01
N SER A 156 1.45 11.01 -3.79
CA SER A 156 0.91 10.17 -4.87
C SER A 156 -0.14 10.90 -5.69
N LEU A 157 -1.09 11.53 -5.02
CA LEU A 157 -2.12 12.33 -5.67
C LEU A 157 -1.54 13.50 -6.46
N ALA A 158 -0.60 14.25 -5.89
CA ALA A 158 0.02 15.38 -6.59
C ALA A 158 0.85 14.94 -7.79
N TYR A 159 1.56 13.81 -7.69
CA TYR A 159 2.29 13.21 -8.82
C TYR A 159 1.34 12.86 -9.96
N TRP A 160 0.28 12.10 -9.68
CA TRP A 160 -0.64 11.64 -10.72
C TRP A 160 -1.48 12.77 -11.32
N ARG A 161 -1.83 13.80 -10.54
CA ARG A 161 -2.48 15.02 -11.06
C ARG A 161 -1.68 15.69 -12.17
N GLU A 162 -0.35 15.63 -12.11
CA GLU A 162 0.51 16.32 -13.09
C GLU A 162 1.01 15.39 -14.20
N VAL A 163 1.21 14.10 -13.91
CA VAL A 163 1.80 13.14 -14.87
C VAL A 163 0.74 12.44 -15.70
N ASP A 164 -0.34 11.94 -15.08
CA ASP A 164 -1.44 11.28 -15.77
C ASP A 164 -2.74 11.45 -14.95
N PRO A 165 -3.51 12.53 -15.19
CA PRO A 165 -4.76 12.79 -14.49
C PRO A 165 -5.78 11.65 -14.57
N SER A 166 -5.71 10.80 -15.60
CA SER A 166 -6.63 9.68 -15.76
C SER A 166 -6.51 8.64 -14.63
N VAL A 167 -5.35 8.57 -13.97
CA VAL A 167 -5.17 7.74 -12.78
C VAL A 167 -6.00 8.32 -11.62
N VAL A 168 -5.97 9.63 -11.42
CA VAL A 168 -6.78 10.31 -10.39
C VAL A 168 -8.28 10.14 -10.68
N ASP A 169 -8.70 10.35 -11.92
CA ASP A 169 -10.09 10.19 -12.35
C ASP A 169 -10.61 8.76 -12.12
N THR A 170 -9.72 7.77 -12.20
CA THR A 170 -10.05 6.36 -11.91
C THR A 170 -10.13 6.11 -10.40
N MET A 171 -9.16 6.61 -9.63
CA MET A 171 -8.99 6.25 -8.22
C MET A 171 -9.92 7.00 -7.27
N MET A 172 -10.26 8.26 -7.54
CA MET A 172 -11.12 9.04 -6.63
C MET A 172 -12.52 8.44 -6.45
N PRO A 173 -13.22 7.98 -7.52
CA PRO A 173 -14.48 7.25 -7.36
C PRO A 173 -14.34 5.95 -6.55
N ILE A 174 -13.21 5.24 -6.67
CA ILE A 174 -12.94 4.02 -5.90
C ILE A 174 -12.79 4.35 -4.41
N PHE A 175 -11.97 5.34 -4.06
CA PHE A 175 -11.83 5.77 -2.65
C PHE A 175 -13.14 6.29 -2.07
N ARG A 176 -13.90 7.08 -2.83
CA ARG A 176 -15.24 7.54 -2.45
C ARG A 176 -16.15 6.35 -2.14
N SER A 177 -16.19 5.36 -3.04
CA SER A 177 -16.99 4.14 -2.87
C SER A 177 -16.60 3.34 -1.63
N VAL A 178 -15.29 3.11 -1.41
CA VAL A 178 -14.80 2.41 -0.22
C VAL A 178 -15.18 3.17 1.04
N PHE A 179 -14.94 4.48 1.09
CA PHE A 179 -15.27 5.29 2.27
C PHE A 179 -16.77 5.30 2.58
N ASP A 180 -17.63 5.41 1.56
CA ASP A 180 -19.08 5.55 1.72
C ASP A 180 -19.77 4.22 2.08
N HIS A 181 -19.18 3.08 1.70
CA HIS A 181 -19.81 1.75 1.87
C HIS A 181 -19.10 0.83 2.87
N SER A 182 -17.89 1.14 3.30
CA SER A 182 -17.23 0.42 4.38
C SER A 182 -17.67 0.94 5.76
N PRO A 183 -17.88 0.07 6.76
CA PRO A 183 -18.16 0.52 8.13
C PRO A 183 -17.05 1.44 8.64
N ASN A 184 -17.41 2.57 9.26
CA ASN A 184 -16.45 3.43 9.93
C ASN A 184 -15.79 2.66 11.09
N PRO A 185 -14.46 2.43 11.05
CA PRO A 185 -13.77 1.66 12.09
C PRO A 185 -13.49 2.48 13.36
N VAL A 186 -13.66 3.80 13.33
CA VAL A 186 -13.37 4.69 14.47
C VAL A 186 -14.56 4.68 15.45
N PRO A 187 -14.35 4.35 16.73
CA PRO A 187 -15.41 4.42 17.73
C PRO A 187 -16.02 5.82 17.84
N ALA A 188 -17.32 5.89 18.15
CA ALA A 188 -18.02 7.16 18.26
C ALA A 188 -17.36 8.06 19.34
N GLY A 189 -17.03 9.29 18.94
CA GLY A 189 -16.39 10.29 19.82
C GLY A 189 -14.87 10.22 19.88
N GLU A 190 -14.23 9.24 19.25
CA GLU A 190 -12.77 9.21 19.10
C GLU A 190 -12.29 10.04 17.91
N ASP A 191 -11.13 10.66 18.06
CA ASP A 191 -10.43 11.33 16.95
C ASP A 191 -9.81 10.29 16.02
N MET A 192 -10.01 10.47 14.71
CA MET A 192 -9.57 9.49 13.69
C MET A 192 -8.05 9.34 13.66
N GLU A 193 -7.31 10.45 13.71
CA GLU A 193 -5.84 10.42 13.68
C GLU A 193 -5.30 9.76 14.95
N ALA A 194 -5.84 10.12 16.12
CA ALA A 194 -5.47 9.48 17.39
C ALA A 194 -5.75 7.98 17.40
N TYR A 195 -6.92 7.56 16.90
CA TYR A 195 -7.28 6.15 16.79
C TYR A 195 -6.34 5.41 15.83
N PHE A 196 -6.10 5.95 14.64
CA PHE A 196 -5.20 5.35 13.66
C PHE A 196 -3.78 5.19 14.21
N ASN A 197 -3.24 6.25 14.83
CA ASN A 197 -1.90 6.23 15.42
C ASN A 197 -1.78 5.17 16.52
N LYS A 198 -2.81 5.03 17.37
CA LYS A 198 -2.84 4.05 18.46
C LYS A 198 -2.94 2.60 17.96
N HIS A 199 -3.70 2.37 16.89
CA HIS A 199 -4.04 1.03 16.40
C HIS A 199 -3.31 0.65 15.10
N TYR A 200 -2.33 1.43 14.64
CA TYR A 200 -1.73 1.28 13.31
C TYR A 200 -1.25 -0.15 12.97
N GLN A 201 -0.58 -0.82 13.91
CA GLN A 201 -0.07 -2.19 13.70
C GLN A 201 -1.19 -3.22 13.54
N GLU A 202 -2.34 -3.00 14.17
CA GLU A 202 -3.54 -3.83 14.05
C GLU A 202 -4.31 -3.50 12.77
N LEU A 203 -4.30 -2.22 12.39
CA LEU A 203 -5.05 -1.72 11.25
C LEU A 203 -4.43 -2.14 9.92
N GLY A 204 -3.11 -2.06 9.75
CA GLY A 204 -2.42 -2.37 8.48
C GLY A 204 -2.89 -3.64 7.77
N PRO A 205 -2.94 -4.81 8.45
CA PRO A 205 -3.41 -6.06 7.83
C PRO A 205 -4.95 -6.23 7.86
N SER A 206 -5.69 -5.29 8.43
CA SER A 206 -7.14 -5.41 8.64
C SER A 206 -7.95 -4.90 7.43
N PRO A 207 -9.20 -5.37 7.25
CA PRO A 207 -10.10 -4.82 6.25
C PRO A 207 -10.54 -3.37 6.52
N ALA A 208 -10.17 -2.79 7.66
CA ALA A 208 -10.43 -1.39 7.99
C ALA A 208 -9.40 -0.43 7.38
N TYR A 209 -8.19 -0.91 7.04
CA TYR A 209 -7.13 -0.07 6.49
C TYR A 209 -7.54 0.72 5.24
N PRO A 210 -8.21 0.11 4.24
CA PRO A 210 -8.64 0.83 3.04
C PRO A 210 -9.61 1.99 3.33
N TRP A 211 -10.37 1.95 4.43
CA TRP A 211 -11.25 3.06 4.82
C TRP A 211 -10.44 4.30 5.21
N PHE A 212 -9.36 4.13 6.00
CA PHE A 212 -8.48 5.24 6.38
C PHE A 212 -7.74 5.82 5.17
N GLN A 213 -7.15 4.95 4.35
CA GLN A 213 -6.48 5.34 3.11
C GLN A 213 -7.43 6.10 2.17
N SER A 214 -8.68 5.63 2.02
CA SER A 214 -9.69 6.35 1.25
C SER A 214 -10.00 7.73 1.83
N ARG A 215 -10.16 7.83 3.15
CA ARG A 215 -10.43 9.10 3.83
C ARG A 215 -9.29 10.10 3.69
N MET A 216 -8.03 9.64 3.79
CA MET A 216 -6.81 10.43 3.60
C MET A 216 -6.71 10.95 2.16
N ASN A 217 -6.82 10.06 1.18
CA ASN A 217 -6.80 10.43 -0.25
C ASN A 217 -7.89 11.44 -0.62
N LEU A 218 -9.11 11.26 -0.12
CA LEU A 218 -10.22 12.21 -0.32
C LEU A 218 -9.91 13.57 0.34
N ALA A 219 -9.31 13.58 1.54
CA ALA A 219 -8.88 14.82 2.19
C ALA A 219 -7.87 15.58 1.33
N ALA A 220 -6.83 14.88 0.85
CA ALA A 220 -5.81 15.45 -0.03
C ALA A 220 -6.41 15.94 -1.36
N TYR A 221 -7.47 15.27 -1.82
CA TYR A 221 -8.19 15.67 -3.01
C TYR A 221 -8.96 16.98 -2.85
N GLU A 222 -9.52 17.20 -1.67
CA GLU A 222 -10.32 18.36 -1.31
C GLU A 222 -9.50 19.62 -1.01
N GLU A 223 -8.18 19.51 -0.78
CA GLU A 223 -7.28 20.65 -0.54
C GLU A 223 -7.40 21.74 -1.61
N LYS A 224 -7.50 23.01 -1.16
CA LYS A 224 -7.57 24.21 -2.02
C LYS A 224 -6.60 25.30 -1.53
N PRO A 225 -5.69 25.80 -2.39
CA PRO A 225 -5.36 25.25 -3.71
C PRO A 225 -4.77 23.84 -3.58
N ALA A 226 -4.95 23.01 -4.62
CA ALA A 226 -4.31 21.70 -4.65
C ALA A 226 -2.78 21.89 -4.73
N PRO A 227 -1.99 21.22 -3.89
CA PRO A 227 -0.53 21.33 -3.95
C PRO A 227 0.00 20.72 -5.25
N THR A 228 1.06 21.31 -5.79
CA THR A 228 1.86 20.70 -6.86
C THR A 228 2.64 19.50 -6.33
N PHE A 229 3.19 18.69 -7.23
CA PHE A 229 4.07 17.60 -6.85
C PHE A 229 5.27 18.11 -6.04
N ALA A 230 5.95 19.16 -6.52
CA ALA A 230 7.07 19.78 -5.82
C ALA A 230 6.70 20.34 -4.43
N GLN A 231 5.51 20.94 -4.28
CA GLN A 231 5.02 21.40 -2.97
C GLN A 231 4.77 20.22 -2.02
N SER A 232 4.20 19.12 -2.53
CA SER A 232 3.93 17.92 -1.73
C SER A 232 5.22 17.23 -1.27
N LEU A 233 6.31 17.35 -2.02
CA LEU A 233 7.64 16.85 -1.60
C LEU A 233 8.27 17.67 -0.48
N LEU A 234 7.91 18.94 -0.34
CA LEU A 234 8.39 19.85 0.73
C LEU A 234 7.53 19.72 1.98
N ASN A 235 6.21 19.71 1.82
CA ASN A 235 5.22 19.79 2.90
C ASN A 235 4.87 18.40 3.45
N LEU A 236 5.90 17.64 3.81
CA LEU A 236 5.75 16.22 4.17
C LEU A 236 4.93 15.99 5.45
N LEU A 237 4.68 17.03 6.26
CA LEU A 237 4.08 16.93 7.59
C LEU A 237 3.22 18.15 8.00
N GLU A 238 2.94 19.10 7.09
CA GLU A 238 2.18 20.30 7.47
C GLU A 238 0.69 19.98 7.62
N LYS A 239 0.15 20.30 8.81
CA LYS A 239 -1.27 20.26 9.17
C LYS A 239 -2.05 21.41 8.53
#